data_AF-A0A838K2A8-F1
#
_entry.id   AF-A0A838K2A8-F1
#
_cell.length_a   1.000
_cell.length_b   1.000
_cell.length_c   1.000
_cell.angle_alpha   90.00
_cell.angle_beta   90.00
_cell.angle_gamma   90.00
#
_symmetry.space_group_name_H-M   'P 1'
#
loop_
_entity.id
_entity.type
_entity.pdbx_description
1 polymer ?
#
loop_
_entity_poly.entity_id
_entity_poly.type
_entity_poly.pdbx_seq_one_letter_code
_entity_poly.pdbx_strand_id
1 'polypeptide(L)'
;CVAACPNGAANLFTGAKIGHLNLLPQGQPERYQRAQNMVDVMEEYFGSCSNHAECEIACPKNISIDFIARMNRDYLKSKFRNRKE
;
A
#
# COMPACT_ATOMS: atom_id res chain seq x y z
N CYS A 1 13.28 -0.74 0.73
CA CYS A 1 12.25 0.05 1.43
C CYS A 1 11.90 -0.56 2.79
N VAL A 2 11.44 -1.82 2.88
CA VAL A 2 11.09 -2.44 4.18
C VAL A 2 12.27 -2.43 5.17
N ALA A 3 13.44 -2.89 4.73
CA ALA A 3 14.66 -2.90 5.56
C ALA A 3 15.17 -1.51 5.97
N ALA A 4 14.69 -0.44 5.33
CA ALA A 4 15.07 0.93 5.68
C ALA A 4 14.11 1.56 6.72
N CYS A 5 12.95 0.94 6.96
CA CYS A 5 11.97 1.50 7.88
C CYS A 5 12.37 1.19 9.33
N PRO A 6 12.47 2.19 10.25
CA PRO A 6 12.88 1.95 11.63
C PRO A 6 12.00 0.96 12.40
N ASN A 7 10.71 0.91 12.06
CA ASN A 7 9.74 0.00 12.65
C ASN A 7 9.40 -1.21 11.75
N GLY A 8 10.15 -1.40 10.66
CA GLY A 8 9.98 -2.53 9.75
C GLY A 8 8.74 -2.49 8.84
N ALA A 9 8.00 -1.38 8.80
CA ALA A 9 6.76 -1.28 8.04
C ALA A 9 6.96 -1.42 6.52
N ALA A 10 6.05 -2.13 5.86
CA ALA A 10 6.12 -2.42 4.42
C ALA A 10 5.20 -1.54 3.55
N ASN A 11 4.60 -0.48 4.11
CA ASN A 11 3.56 0.32 3.44
C ASN A 11 4.01 0.94 2.12
N LEU A 12 5.27 1.38 1.99
CA LEU A 12 5.75 1.93 0.71
C LEU A 12 5.82 0.86 -0.38
N PHE A 13 6.28 -0.34 -0.04
CA PHE A 13 6.34 -1.46 -1.00
C PHE A 13 4.93 -1.88 -1.43
N THR A 14 4.06 -2.13 -0.46
CA THR A 14 2.68 -2.56 -0.68
C THR A 14 1.90 -1.49 -1.45
N GLY A 15 2.02 -0.23 -1.03
CA GLY A 15 1.35 0.89 -1.69
C GLY A 15 1.84 1.13 -3.12
N ALA A 16 3.13 0.97 -3.38
CA ALA A 16 3.67 1.05 -4.73
C ALA A 16 3.13 -0.07 -5.63
N LYS A 17 3.03 -1.29 -5.11
CA LYS A 17 2.53 -2.45 -5.88
C LYS A 17 1.03 -2.35 -6.15
N ILE A 18 0.25 -1.94 -5.14
CA ILE A 18 -1.17 -1.61 -5.28
C ILE A 18 -1.33 -0.48 -6.30
N GLY A 19 -0.55 0.59 -6.20
CA GLY A 19 -0.57 1.71 -7.13
C GLY A 19 -0.30 1.29 -8.58
N HIS A 20 0.74 0.49 -8.79
CA HIS A 20 1.10 -0.06 -10.10
C HIS A 20 -0.05 -0.84 -10.74
N LEU A 21 -0.71 -1.72 -9.99
CA LEU A 21 -1.80 -2.55 -10.51
C LEU A 21 -3.12 -1.76 -10.63
N ASN A 22 -3.42 -0.87 -9.67
CA ASN A 22 -4.67 -0.10 -9.61
C ASN A 22 -4.67 1.14 -10.52
N LEU A 23 -3.55 1.50 -11.15
CA LEU A 23 -3.52 2.56 -12.18
C LEU A 23 -3.97 2.07 -13.54
N LEU A 24 -3.86 0.76 -13.79
CA LEU A 24 -4.22 0.18 -15.07
C LEU A 24 -5.73 -0.03 -15.18
N PRO A 25 -6.34 0.15 -16.37
CA PRO A 25 -7.74 -0.18 -16.61
C PRO A 25 -8.07 -1.64 -16.26
N GLN A 26 -7.16 -2.55 -16.60
CA GLN A 26 -7.27 -4.00 -16.34
C GLN A 26 -7.32 -4.31 -14.84
N GLY A 27 -6.72 -3.45 -14.00
CA GLY A 27 -6.67 -3.63 -12.56
C GLY A 27 -7.84 -3.01 -11.80
N GLN A 28 -8.77 -2.29 -12.47
CA GLN A 28 -9.92 -1.68 -11.81
C GLN A 28 -10.92 -2.69 -11.22
N PRO A 29 -11.26 -3.82 -11.88
CA PRO A 29 -12.24 -4.77 -11.33
C PRO A 29 -11.85 -5.30 -9.95
N GLU A 30 -10.58 -5.59 -9.73
CA GLU A 30 -10.06 -6.14 -8.47
C GLU A 30 -9.50 -5.07 -7.52
N ARG A 31 -9.60 -3.78 -7.87
CA ARG A 31 -8.90 -2.69 -7.18
C ARG A 31 -9.07 -2.71 -5.67
N TYR A 32 -10.31 -2.83 -5.22
CA TYR A 32 -10.67 -2.75 -3.80
C TYR A 32 -10.39 -4.06 -3.07
N GLN A 33 -10.69 -5.20 -3.69
CA GLN A 33 -10.36 -6.51 -3.13
C GLN A 33 -8.84 -6.68 -2.96
N ARG A 34 -8.06 -6.29 -3.98
CA ARG A 34 -6.60 -6.28 -3.94
C ARG A 34 -6.07 -5.38 -2.83
N ALA A 35 -6.57 -4.15 -2.75
CA ALA A 35 -6.12 -3.21 -1.72
C ALA A 35 -6.39 -3.75 -0.32
N GLN A 36 -7.56 -4.36 -0.10
CA GLN A 36 -7.89 -5.01 1.17
C GLN A 36 -6.95 -6.18 1.48
N ASN A 37 -6.89 -7.18 0.59
CA ASN A 37 -6.11 -8.39 0.80
C ASN A 37 -4.62 -8.08 1.01
N MET A 38 -4.05 -7.17 0.22
CA MET A 38 -2.63 -6.84 0.33
C MET A 38 -2.31 -6.03 1.60
N VAL A 39 -3.22 -5.15 2.06
CA VAL A 39 -3.02 -4.40 3.31
C VAL A 39 -3.17 -5.32 4.52
N ASP A 40 -4.19 -6.19 4.52
CA ASP A 40 -4.44 -7.12 5.63
C ASP A 40 -3.21 -8.05 5.85
N VAL A 41 -2.64 -8.60 4.77
CA VAL A 41 -1.39 -9.39 4.83
C VAL A 41 -0.20 -8.52 5.24
N MET A 42 -0.06 -7.31 4.70
CA MET A 42 1.05 -6.43 5.07
C MET A 42 1.06 -6.12 6.57
N GLU A 43 -0.10 -5.80 7.15
CA GLU A 43 -0.21 -5.51 8.58
C GLU A 43 0.10 -6.75 9.43
N GLU A 44 -0.31 -7.95 9.02
CA GLU A 44 -0.01 -9.20 9.73
C GLU A 44 1.49 -9.46 9.87
N TYR A 45 2.28 -9.22 8.82
CA TYR A 45 3.71 -9.57 8.81
C TYR A 45 4.66 -8.40 9.11
N PHE A 46 4.27 -7.15 8.81
CA PHE A 46 5.16 -5.99 8.86
C PHE A 46 4.65 -4.84 9.73
N GLY A 47 3.39 -4.88 10.17
CA GLY A 47 2.76 -3.83 10.97
C GLY A 47 2.56 -2.50 10.24
N SER A 48 2.30 -1.45 11.02
CA SER A 48 1.82 -0.16 10.54
C SER A 48 2.93 0.89 10.36
N CYS A 49 2.74 1.81 9.41
CA CYS A 49 3.66 2.91 9.14
C CYS A 49 3.53 4.05 10.17
N SER A 50 4.66 4.53 10.70
CA SER A 50 4.74 5.70 11.60
C SER A 50 5.23 6.99 10.92
N ASN A 51 5.23 7.04 9.58
CA ASN A 51 5.62 8.21 8.77
C ASN A 51 7.07 8.69 8.95
N HIS A 52 8.03 7.77 9.10
CA HIS A 52 9.46 8.11 9.16
C HIS A 52 10.06 8.62 7.83
N ALA A 53 9.44 8.31 6.68
CA ALA A 53 9.89 8.66 5.32
C ALA A 53 11.29 8.14 4.87
N GLU A 54 12.02 7.42 5.73
CA GLU A 54 13.28 6.71 5.41
C GLU A 54 13.18 5.82 4.15
N CYS A 55 12.00 5.19 3.95
CA CYS A 55 11.78 4.25 2.87
C CYS A 55 11.77 4.88 1.47
N GLU A 56 11.43 6.18 1.37
CA GLU A 56 11.48 6.96 0.12
C GLU A 56 12.93 7.34 -0.22
N ILE A 57 13.67 7.85 0.78
CA ILE A 57 15.08 8.24 0.64
C ILE A 57 15.94 7.04 0.22
N ALA A 58 15.71 5.88 0.83
CA ALA A 58 16.46 4.66 0.53
C ALA A 58 16.04 3.99 -0.80
N CYS A 59 15.00 4.47 -1.49
CA CYS A 59 14.48 3.81 -2.68
C CYS A 59 15.32 4.15 -3.93
N PRO A 60 15.98 3.19 -4.59
CA PRO A 60 16.77 3.45 -5.81
C PRO A 60 15.91 3.86 -7.01
N LYS A 61 14.58 3.73 -6.90
CA LYS A 61 13.61 4.09 -7.93
C LYS A 61 12.80 5.35 -7.57
N ASN A 62 13.18 6.06 -6.51
CA ASN A 62 12.54 7.30 -6.08
C ASN A 62 11.01 7.18 -5.98
N ILE A 63 10.54 6.09 -5.37
CA ILE A 63 9.11 5.89 -5.14
C ILE A 63 8.68 6.80 -3.98
N SER A 64 7.79 7.74 -4.28
CA SER A 64 7.24 8.67 -3.30
C SER A 64 6.34 7.98 -2.27
N ILE A 65 6.36 8.48 -1.02
CA ILE A 65 5.40 8.09 0.03
C ILE A 65 3.93 8.39 -0.32
N ASP A 66 3.65 9.15 -1.39
CA ASP A 66 2.29 9.37 -1.90
C ASP A 66 1.56 8.07 -2.25
N PHE A 67 2.32 7.02 -2.61
CA PHE A 67 1.75 5.70 -2.83
C PHE A 67 1.15 5.09 -1.56
N ILE A 68 1.67 5.42 -0.38
CA ILE A 68 1.08 5.04 0.92
C ILE A 68 -0.25 5.77 1.10
N ALA A 69 -0.30 7.08 0.83
CA ALA A 69 -1.54 7.85 0.92
C ALA A 69 -2.60 7.37 -0.08
N ARG A 70 -2.19 6.90 -1.27
CA ARG A 70 -3.09 6.32 -2.28
C ARG A 70 -3.61 4.95 -1.84
N MET A 71 -2.74 4.10 -1.31
CA MET A 71 -3.10 2.81 -0.73
C MET A 71 -4.13 2.97 0.39
N ASN A 72 -3.88 3.87 1.35
CA ASN A 72 -4.78 4.12 2.46
C ASN A 72 -6.17 4.57 1.97
N ARG A 73 -6.23 5.40 0.92
CA ARG A 73 -7.49 5.79 0.29
C ARG A 73 -8.22 4.62 -0.37
N ASP A 74 -7.51 3.75 -1.08
CA ASP A 74 -8.10 2.57 -1.72
C ASP A 74 -8.59 1.55 -0.67
N TYR A 75 -7.84 1.36 0.42
CA TYR A 75 -8.21 0.51 1.56
C TYR A 75 -9.43 1.04 2.32
N LEU A 76 -9.49 2.34 2.60
CA LEU A 76 -10.68 2.94 3.22
C LEU A 76 -11.92 2.77 2.33
N LYS A 77 -11.77 2.97 1.01
CA LYS A 77 -12.87 2.75 0.05
C LYS A 77 -13.28 1.28 -0.04
N SER A 78 -12.34 0.34 0.09
CA SER A 78 -12.66 -1.09 0.01
C SER A 78 -13.60 -1.54 1.13
N LYS A 79 -13.45 -1.00 2.36
CA LYS A 79 -14.36 -1.30 3.47
C LYS A 79 -15.83 -0.94 3.20
N PHE A 80 -16.09 0.00 2.28
CA PHE A 80 -17.45 0.33 1.84
C PHE A 80 -17.86 -0.37 0.55
N ARG A 81 -16.92 -0.58 -0.38
CA ARG A 81 -17.18 -1.19 -1.69
C ARG A 81 -17.38 -2.71 -1.59
N ASN A 82 -16.63 -3.38 -0.73
CA ASN A 82 -16.67 -4.83 -0.57
C ASN A 82 -17.72 -5.29 0.46
N ARG A 83 -18.41 -4.37 1.16
CA ARG A 83 -19.41 -4.70 2.20
C ARG A 83 -20.66 -5.42 1.67
N LYS A 84 -20.81 -5.55 0.35
CA LYS A 84 -21.94 -6.23 -0.29
C LYS A 84 -21.61 -7.65 -0.79
N GLU A 85 -20.38 -8.10 -0.63
CA GLU A 85 -19.99 -9.50 -0.84
C GLU A 85 -20.13 -10.30 0.46
#